data_AF-A0A6G3SYH8-F1
#
_entry.id   AF-A0A6G3SYH8-F1
#
_cell.length_a   1.000
_cell.length_b   1.000
_cell.length_c   1.000
_cell.angle_alpha   90.00
_cell.angle_beta   90.00
_cell.angle_gamma   90.00
#
_symmetry.space_group_name_H-M   'P 1'
#
loop_
_entity.id
_entity.type
_entity.pdbx_description
1 polymer ?
#
loop_
_entity_poly.entity_id
_entity_poly.type
_entity_poly.pdbx_seq_one_letter_code
_entity_poly.pdbx_strand_id
1 'polypeptide(L)'
;MAAQRAYTTHPLVLRRVTVRRVEEVTPRMRRVVLGGEDLAAFTRDGIDHPGFAAPGFDDHIKLILASDGDVRAALPAQLPHGIEWTPAEHRLTRDYTPRRVDHRAGELHLDFVVHGEGPAETWSASAREGDELWFVGPKSSLRLPERLDWILLVGDETALPAIGR
;
A
#
# COMPACT_ATOMS: atom_id res chain seq x y z
N MET A 1 9.74 22.48 24.20
CA MET A 1 9.95 21.03 24.03
C MET A 1 9.77 20.72 22.56
N ALA A 2 10.77 20.14 21.89
CA ALA A 2 10.64 19.76 20.48
C ALA A 2 9.51 18.73 20.33
N ALA A 3 8.64 18.92 19.35
CA ALA A 3 7.53 18.00 19.10
C ALA A 3 8.10 16.66 18.59
N GLN A 4 8.08 15.61 19.41
CA GLN A 4 8.67 14.32 19.08
C GLN A 4 7.68 13.50 18.25
N ARG A 5 8.09 13.07 17.05
CA ARG A 5 7.30 12.15 16.21
C ARG A 5 7.32 10.74 16.81
N ALA A 6 6.18 10.06 16.82
CA ALA A 6 6.09 8.68 17.30
C ALA A 6 6.45 7.71 16.17
N TYR A 7 7.59 7.02 16.31
CA TYR A 7 8.06 5.99 15.39
C TYR A 7 7.52 4.61 15.81
N THR A 8 7.06 3.82 14.84
CA THR A 8 6.60 2.45 15.07
C THR A 8 7.11 1.57 13.94
N THR A 9 7.72 0.43 14.26
CA THR A 9 8.10 -0.60 13.28
C THR A 9 6.97 -1.61 13.11
N HIS A 10 6.83 -2.13 11.90
CA HIS A 10 5.85 -3.17 11.58
C HIS A 10 6.56 -4.40 11.01
N PRO A 11 6.02 -5.62 11.21
CA PRO A 11 6.50 -6.77 10.47
C PRO A 11 6.22 -6.59 8.98
N LEU A 12 7.19 -6.97 8.14
CA LEU A 12 7.00 -7.00 6.69
C LEU A 12 6.22 -8.26 6.31
N VAL A 13 4.99 -8.05 5.84
CA VAL A 13 4.07 -9.12 5.44
C VAL A 13 3.71 -8.95 3.97
N LEU A 14 3.84 -10.02 3.20
CA LEU A 14 3.34 -10.15 1.84
C LEU A 14 1.84 -10.45 1.87
N ARG A 15 1.04 -9.45 1.49
CA ARG A 15 -0.42 -9.53 1.52
C ARG A 15 -0.97 -9.59 0.10
N ARG A 16 -1.95 -10.47 -0.09
CA ARG A 16 -2.80 -10.54 -1.27
C ARG A 16 -4.11 -9.83 -0.99
N VAL A 17 -4.48 -8.92 -1.87
CA VAL A 17 -5.78 -8.25 -1.85
C VAL A 17 -6.44 -8.33 -3.21
N THR A 18 -7.75 -8.12 -3.24
CA THR A 18 -8.55 -8.07 -4.45
C THR A 18 -9.24 -6.73 -4.57
N VAL A 19 -9.39 -6.26 -5.80
CA VAL A 19 -10.15 -5.05 -6.10
C VAL A 19 -11.62 -5.30 -5.74
N ARG A 20 -12.14 -4.44 -4.87
CA ARG A 20 -13.55 -4.42 -4.47
C ARG A 20 -14.37 -3.45 -5.31
N ARG A 21 -13.77 -2.32 -5.66
CA ARG A 21 -14.34 -1.31 -6.57
C ARG A 21 -13.26 -0.37 -7.04
N VAL A 22 -13.59 0.39 -8.09
CA VAL A 22 -12.71 1.39 -8.69
C VAL A 22 -13.51 2.68 -8.90
N GLU A 23 -12.93 3.80 -8.49
CA GLU A 23 -13.58 5.12 -8.50
C GLU A 23 -12.70 6.12 -9.25
N GLU A 24 -13.27 6.85 -10.21
CA GLU A 24 -12.60 8.01 -10.82
C GLU A 24 -12.83 9.23 -9.92
N VAL A 25 -11.84 9.58 -9.10
CA VAL A 25 -11.94 10.67 -8.11
C VAL A 25 -11.84 12.02 -8.82
N THR A 26 -10.92 12.13 -9.77
CA THR A 26 -10.77 13.25 -10.70
C THR A 26 -10.32 12.70 -12.06
N PRO A 27 -10.31 13.49 -13.14
CA PRO A 27 -9.78 13.02 -14.43
C PRO A 27 -8.31 12.55 -14.41
N ARG A 28 -7.55 12.88 -13.36
CA ARG A 28 -6.13 12.46 -13.18
C ARG A 28 -5.88 11.65 -11.91
N MET A 29 -6.94 11.20 -11.23
CA MET A 29 -6.80 10.44 -9.99
C MET A 29 -7.85 9.35 -9.93
N ARG A 30 -7.40 8.12 -9.86
CA ARG A 30 -8.23 6.93 -9.75
C ARG A 30 -8.00 6.27 -8.40
N ARG A 31 -9.07 6.01 -7.67
CA ARG A 31 -9.03 5.26 -6.41
C ARG A 31 -9.36 3.81 -6.67
N VAL A 32 -8.49 2.92 -6.24
CA VAL A 32 -8.76 1.49 -6.18
C VAL A 32 -9.00 1.12 -4.73
N VAL A 33 -10.18 0.56 -4.47
CA VAL A 33 -10.52 0.05 -3.15
C VAL A 33 -10.29 -1.45 -3.15
N LEU A 34 -9.46 -1.89 -2.23
CA LEU A 34 -8.96 -3.23 -2.11
C LEU A 34 -9.53 -3.87 -0.85
N GLY A 35 -9.78 -5.17 -0.89
CA GLY A 35 -10.15 -5.95 0.28
C GLY A 35 -9.47 -7.31 0.26
N GLY A 36 -9.71 -8.12 1.28
CA GLY A 36 -9.13 -9.46 1.38
C GLY A 36 -8.88 -9.86 2.82
N GLU A 37 -8.87 -11.16 3.07
CA GLU A 37 -8.64 -11.71 4.41
C GLU A 37 -7.25 -11.35 4.95
N ASP A 38 -6.26 -11.25 4.06
CA ASP A 38 -4.91 -10.81 4.39
C ASP A 38 -4.84 -9.37 4.93
N LEU A 39 -5.91 -8.56 4.92
CA LEU A 39 -5.91 -7.26 5.62
C LEU A 39 -6.17 -7.41 7.13
N ALA A 40 -6.82 -8.49 7.55
CA ALA A 40 -7.00 -8.84 8.95
C ALA A 40 -5.76 -9.57 9.49
N ALA A 41 -5.81 -9.98 10.76
CA ALA A 41 -4.82 -10.92 11.29
C ALA A 41 -5.08 -12.31 10.69
N PHE A 42 -4.02 -13.00 10.29
CA PHE A 42 -4.10 -14.32 9.68
C PHE A 42 -2.85 -15.15 9.96
N THR A 43 -2.95 -16.47 9.79
CA THR A 43 -1.82 -17.39 9.91
C THR A 43 -1.53 -17.99 8.52
N ARG A 44 -0.27 -17.96 8.08
CA ARG A 44 0.20 -18.59 6.84
C ARG A 44 1.47 -19.38 7.14
N ASP A 45 1.52 -20.63 6.71
CA ASP A 45 2.67 -21.53 6.90
C ASP A 45 3.16 -21.61 8.36
N GLY A 46 2.21 -21.58 9.31
CA GLY A 46 2.49 -21.60 10.75
C GLY A 46 3.03 -20.29 11.34
N ILE A 47 3.04 -19.21 10.56
CA ILE A 47 3.47 -17.88 10.98
C ILE A 47 2.24 -16.98 11.16
N ASP A 48 2.10 -16.40 12.34
CA ASP A 48 1.05 -15.42 12.64
C ASP A 48 1.44 -14.04 12.12
N HIS A 49 0.53 -13.44 11.35
CA HIS A 49 0.67 -12.09 10.81
C HIS A 49 -0.41 -11.19 11.42
N PRO A 50 -0.04 -10.00 11.93
CA PRO A 50 -1.01 -9.07 12.47
C PRO A 50 -1.90 -8.49 11.35
N GLY A 51 -3.00 -7.85 11.74
CA GLY A 51 -3.78 -7.02 10.81
C GLY A 51 -2.91 -5.93 10.18
N PHE A 52 -3.19 -5.60 8.92
CA PHE A 52 -2.53 -4.50 8.24
C PHE A 52 -2.83 -3.19 8.95
N ALA A 53 -1.80 -2.38 9.22
CA ALA A 53 -1.96 -1.05 9.81
C ALA A 53 -0.99 -0.08 9.14
N ALA A 54 -1.47 1.13 8.86
CA ALA A 54 -0.67 2.22 8.33
C ALA A 54 -1.01 3.52 9.08
N PRO A 55 -0.62 3.68 10.36
CA PRO A 55 -1.03 4.82 11.18
C PRO A 55 -0.31 6.15 10.87
N GLY A 56 0.79 6.16 10.12
CA GLY A 56 1.46 7.39 9.68
C GLY A 56 0.85 7.90 8.37
N PHE A 57 0.71 9.22 8.24
CA PHE A 57 0.13 9.85 7.04
C PHE A 57 0.96 9.60 5.78
N ASP A 58 2.29 9.48 5.94
CA ASP A 58 3.31 9.24 4.93
C ASP A 58 3.77 7.76 4.85
N ASP A 59 3.01 6.85 5.47
CA ASP A 59 3.26 5.42 5.35
C ASP A 59 3.18 5.00 3.88
N HIS A 60 4.06 4.11 3.47
CA HIS A 60 4.04 3.53 2.13
C HIS A 60 4.11 2.01 2.17
N ILE A 61 3.42 1.40 1.23
CA ILE A 61 3.51 -0.02 0.90
C ILE A 61 4.20 -0.19 -0.45
N LYS A 62 4.88 -1.31 -0.64
CA LYS A 62 5.51 -1.66 -1.90
C LYS A 62 4.57 -2.60 -2.67
N LEU A 63 3.93 -2.08 -3.71
CA LEU A 63 3.15 -2.88 -4.65
C LEU A 63 4.10 -3.78 -5.45
N ILE A 64 3.66 -5.00 -5.73
CA ILE A 64 4.37 -5.98 -6.56
C ILE A 64 3.56 -6.20 -7.82
N LEU A 65 4.20 -5.96 -8.96
CA LEU A 65 3.65 -6.03 -10.30
C LEU A 65 4.58 -6.85 -11.18
N ALA A 66 4.11 -7.25 -12.36
CA ALA A 66 4.86 -8.04 -13.32
C ALA A 66 4.74 -7.42 -14.71
N SER A 67 5.86 -7.27 -15.42
CA SER A 67 5.87 -6.73 -16.79
C SER A 67 5.20 -7.63 -17.82
N ASP A 68 5.12 -8.94 -17.55
CA ASP A 68 4.52 -9.97 -18.41
C ASP A 68 3.13 -10.43 -17.91
N GLY A 69 2.66 -9.86 -16.79
CA GLY A 69 1.40 -10.24 -16.14
C GLY A 69 1.48 -11.42 -15.16
N ASP A 70 2.59 -12.17 -15.08
CA ASP A 70 2.75 -13.25 -14.11
C ASP A 70 3.25 -12.72 -12.76
N VAL A 71 2.33 -12.12 -12.00
CA VAL A 71 2.63 -11.59 -10.66
C VAL A 71 3.10 -12.68 -9.70
N ARG A 72 2.68 -13.95 -9.89
CA ARG A 72 3.03 -15.05 -8.98
C ARG A 72 4.52 -15.38 -9.08
N ALA A 73 5.06 -15.46 -10.29
CA ALA A 73 6.50 -15.62 -10.50
C ALA A 73 7.32 -14.37 -10.09
N ALA A 74 6.66 -13.22 -9.95
CA ALA A 74 7.26 -11.99 -9.43
C ALA A 74 7.13 -11.82 -7.90
N LEU A 75 6.49 -12.71 -7.15
CA LEU A 75 6.38 -12.54 -5.69
C LEU A 75 7.73 -12.77 -4.99
N PRO A 76 8.06 -12.00 -3.95
CA PRO A 76 9.14 -12.36 -3.05
C PRO A 76 8.69 -13.48 -2.09
N ALA A 77 9.62 -14.11 -1.39
CA ALA A 77 9.29 -15.12 -0.38
C ALA A 77 9.02 -14.47 0.99
N GLN A 78 7.95 -14.91 1.66
CA GLN A 78 7.69 -14.53 3.05
C GLN A 78 8.64 -15.29 3.98
N LEU A 79 9.35 -14.56 4.85
CA LEU A 79 10.12 -15.12 5.96
C LEU A 79 9.38 -14.88 7.29
N PRO A 80 9.71 -15.60 8.38
CA PRO A 80 9.09 -15.37 9.69
C PRO A 80 9.15 -13.92 10.18
N HIS A 81 10.25 -13.23 9.87
CA HIS A 81 10.50 -11.86 10.34
C HIS A 81 10.95 -10.92 9.20
N GLY A 82 10.49 -11.16 7.98
CA GLY A 82 10.88 -10.33 6.83
C GLY A 82 10.41 -10.85 5.49
N ILE A 83 10.97 -10.27 4.43
CA ILE A 83 10.72 -10.68 3.04
C ILE A 83 12.07 -10.94 2.38
N GLU A 84 12.20 -12.09 1.74
CA GLU A 84 13.31 -12.39 0.85
C GLU A 84 12.95 -11.99 -0.57
N TRP A 85 13.60 -10.94 -1.07
CA TRP A 85 13.44 -10.47 -2.44
C TRP A 85 14.28 -11.33 -3.39
N THR A 86 13.79 -12.54 -3.68
CA THR A 86 14.37 -13.45 -4.67
C THR A 86 14.50 -12.77 -6.04
N PRO A 87 15.54 -13.01 -6.84
CA PRO A 87 15.64 -12.45 -8.18
C PRO A 87 14.44 -12.86 -9.05
N ALA A 88 13.81 -11.90 -9.71
CA ALA A 88 12.76 -12.10 -10.70
C ALA A 88 12.88 -10.99 -11.74
N GLU A 89 13.25 -11.33 -12.97
CA GLU A 89 13.59 -10.37 -14.03
C GLU A 89 12.40 -9.46 -14.39
N HIS A 90 11.19 -10.01 -14.39
CA HIS A 90 9.95 -9.33 -14.73
C HIS A 90 9.27 -8.62 -13.55
N ARG A 91 9.86 -8.68 -12.34
CA ARG A 91 9.29 -8.02 -11.14
C ARG A 91 9.43 -6.51 -11.25
N LEU A 92 8.29 -5.83 -11.11
CA LEU A 92 8.22 -4.39 -10.97
C LEU A 92 7.68 -4.06 -9.57
N THR A 93 8.20 -3.00 -8.94
CA THR A 93 7.68 -2.54 -7.66
C THR A 93 7.43 -1.03 -7.66
N ARG A 94 6.40 -0.58 -6.95
CA ARG A 94 6.09 0.84 -6.77
C ARG A 94 5.64 1.10 -5.35
N ASP A 95 6.09 2.22 -4.79
CA ASP A 95 5.67 2.64 -3.46
C ASP A 95 4.38 3.46 -3.57
N TYR A 96 3.38 3.11 -2.77
CA TYR A 96 2.08 3.77 -2.72
C TYR A 96 1.69 4.06 -1.29
N THR A 97 1.05 5.21 -1.09
CA THR A 97 0.52 5.61 0.22
C THR A 97 -0.85 4.96 0.44
N PRO A 98 -1.06 4.20 1.54
CA PRO A 98 -2.40 3.83 1.99
C PRO A 98 -3.24 5.08 2.24
N ARG A 99 -4.14 5.43 1.32
CA ARG A 99 -4.97 6.64 1.42
C ARG A 99 -5.92 6.56 2.61
N ARG A 100 -6.48 5.38 2.85
CA ARG A 100 -7.37 5.06 3.96
C ARG A 100 -7.30 3.56 4.25
N VAL A 101 -7.31 3.21 5.52
CA VAL A 101 -7.49 1.84 6.00
C VAL A 101 -8.78 1.80 6.82
N ASP A 102 -9.78 1.07 6.36
CA ASP A 102 -11.04 0.87 7.07
C ASP A 102 -11.10 -0.54 7.62
N HIS A 103 -10.71 -0.71 8.88
CA HIS A 103 -10.68 -2.02 9.53
C HIS A 103 -12.07 -2.63 9.75
N ARG A 104 -13.13 -1.80 9.79
CA ARG A 104 -14.51 -2.30 9.96
C ARG A 104 -15.04 -2.88 8.66
N ALA A 105 -14.77 -2.19 7.55
CA ALA A 105 -15.13 -2.66 6.22
C ALA A 105 -14.15 -3.69 5.65
N GLY A 106 -12.95 -3.81 6.23
CA GLY A 106 -11.88 -4.64 5.68
C GLY A 106 -11.34 -4.09 4.36
N GLU A 107 -11.25 -2.76 4.25
CA GLU A 107 -10.88 -2.06 3.02
C GLU A 107 -9.55 -1.31 3.15
N LEU A 108 -8.77 -1.35 2.07
CA LEU A 108 -7.59 -0.52 1.84
C LEU A 108 -7.81 0.32 0.58
N HIS A 109 -7.70 1.63 0.69
CA HIS A 109 -7.88 2.55 -0.43
C HIS A 109 -6.50 3.01 -0.90
N LEU A 110 -6.25 2.91 -2.21
CA LEU A 110 -5.05 3.43 -2.86
C LEU A 110 -5.46 4.38 -3.98
N ASP A 111 -4.79 5.53 -4.03
CA ASP A 111 -5.02 6.58 -5.03
C ASP A 111 -3.87 6.54 -6.05
N PHE A 112 -4.22 6.39 -7.32
CA PHE A 112 -3.31 6.31 -8.46
C PHE A 112 -3.43 7.57 -9.32
N VAL A 113 -2.32 8.27 -9.49
CA VAL A 113 -2.22 9.37 -10.44
C VAL A 113 -2.25 8.80 -11.85
N VAL A 114 -3.07 9.39 -12.73
CA VAL A 114 -3.20 9.01 -14.14
C VAL A 114 -2.40 10.00 -14.97
N HIS A 115 -1.23 9.59 -15.47
CA HIS A 115 -0.32 10.44 -16.24
C HIS A 115 0.23 9.78 -17.53
N GLY A 116 -0.31 8.61 -17.90
CA GLY A 116 -0.10 7.88 -19.15
C GLY A 116 0.97 6.79 -19.15
N GLU A 117 1.80 6.65 -18.11
CA GLU A 117 2.99 5.78 -18.17
C GLU A 117 3.33 5.09 -16.83
N GLY A 118 3.78 3.85 -16.92
CA GLY A 118 4.38 3.13 -15.79
C GLY A 118 3.51 2.00 -15.24
N PRO A 119 4.12 1.04 -14.54
CA PRO A 119 3.49 -0.26 -14.29
C PRO A 119 2.29 -0.20 -13.35
N ALA A 120 2.34 0.64 -12.32
CA ALA A 120 1.23 0.78 -11.38
C ALA A 120 0.05 1.51 -12.02
N GLU A 121 0.33 2.51 -12.87
CA GLU A 121 -0.70 3.16 -13.66
C GLU A 121 -1.34 2.18 -14.65
N THR A 122 -0.54 1.47 -15.46
CA THR A 122 -1.01 0.46 -16.41
C THR A 122 -1.89 -0.61 -15.74
N TRP A 123 -1.48 -1.06 -14.55
CA TRP A 123 -2.28 -1.97 -13.75
C TRP A 123 -3.60 -1.30 -13.31
N SER A 124 -3.54 -0.11 -12.71
CA SER A 124 -4.73 0.57 -12.19
C SER A 124 -5.74 0.97 -13.28
N ALA A 125 -5.27 1.27 -14.49
CA ALA A 125 -6.10 1.63 -15.64
C ALA A 125 -6.95 0.44 -16.12
N SER A 126 -6.39 -0.77 -16.03
CA SER A 126 -7.09 -2.01 -16.41
C SER A 126 -7.79 -2.72 -15.25
N ALA A 127 -7.53 -2.30 -14.00
CA ALA A 127 -8.08 -2.89 -12.79
C ALA A 127 -9.62 -2.88 -12.77
N ARG A 128 -10.19 -4.04 -12.44
CA ARG A 128 -11.61 -4.34 -12.31
C ARG A 128 -11.86 -5.12 -11.03
N GLU A 129 -13.11 -5.12 -10.57
CA GLU A 129 -13.51 -5.92 -9.41
C GLU A 129 -13.08 -7.39 -9.57
N GLY A 130 -12.48 -7.95 -8.52
CA GLY A 130 -11.94 -9.30 -8.50
C GLY A 130 -10.46 -9.41 -8.86
N ASP A 131 -9.86 -8.40 -9.51
CA ASP A 131 -8.43 -8.43 -9.86
C ASP A 131 -7.55 -8.48 -8.60
N GLU A 132 -6.48 -9.26 -8.66
CA GLU A 132 -5.54 -9.41 -7.56
C GLU A 132 -4.46 -8.31 -7.57
N LEU A 133 -4.05 -7.88 -6.38
CA LEU A 133 -2.86 -7.07 -6.15
C LEU A 133 -2.09 -7.64 -4.95
N TRP A 134 -0.78 -7.52 -5.01
CA TRP A 134 0.11 -7.94 -3.94
C TRP A 134 0.95 -6.77 -3.46
N PHE A 135 1.17 -6.70 -2.15
CA PHE A 135 2.05 -5.70 -1.58
C PHE A 135 2.79 -6.18 -0.34
N VAL A 136 3.85 -5.46 -0.01
CA VAL A 136 4.62 -5.61 1.23
C VAL A 136 4.62 -4.29 2.01
N GLY A 137 4.45 -4.38 3.33
CA GLY A 137 4.63 -3.25 4.25
C GLY A 137 3.35 -2.81 4.98
N PRO A 138 3.33 -1.57 5.54
CA PRO A 138 4.47 -0.65 5.62
C PRO A 138 5.60 -1.22 6.49
N LYS A 139 6.84 -0.75 6.32
CA LYS A 139 7.97 -1.17 7.19
C LYS A 139 7.94 -0.47 8.55
N SER A 140 7.55 0.78 8.54
CA SER A 140 7.48 1.65 9.71
C SER A 140 6.51 2.78 9.47
N SER A 141 6.03 3.37 10.55
CA SER A 141 5.24 4.59 10.52
C SER A 141 5.85 5.68 11.37
N LEU A 142 5.61 6.92 10.97
CA LEU A 142 6.07 8.09 11.69
C LEU A 142 4.91 9.08 11.89
N ARG A 143 4.22 8.97 13.02
CA ARG A 143 3.07 9.82 13.32
C ARG A 143 3.50 11.25 13.63
N LEU A 144 2.66 12.20 13.19
CA LEU A 144 2.80 13.59 13.61
C LEU A 144 2.62 13.68 15.14
N PRO A 145 3.27 14.66 15.79
CA PRO A 145 3.03 14.97 17.19
C PRO A 145 1.56 15.33 17.42
N GLU A 146 1.02 15.03 18.60
CA GLU A 146 -0.37 15.35 18.95
C GLU A 146 -0.66 16.85 18.96
N ARG A 147 0.37 17.68 19.17
CA ARG A 147 0.27 19.13 19.18
C ARG A 147 1.29 19.76 18.25
N LEU A 148 0.79 20.50 17.29
CA LEU A 148 1.54 21.32 16.35
C LEU A 148 0.93 22.73 16.34
N ASP A 149 1.76 23.77 16.45
CA ASP A 149 1.30 25.15 16.33
C ASP A 149 1.01 25.52 14.87
N TRP A 150 1.73 24.91 13.93
CA TRP A 150 1.52 25.01 12.48
C TRP A 150 2.13 23.81 11.76
N ILE A 151 1.63 23.54 10.54
CA ILE A 151 2.22 22.62 9.58
C ILE A 151 2.07 23.21 8.18
N LEU A 152 3.11 23.09 7.35
CA LEU A 152 3.07 23.43 5.93
C LEU A 152 3.12 22.15 5.13
N LEU A 153 2.10 21.91 4.31
CA LEU A 153 1.99 20.75 3.42
C LEU A 153 2.14 21.24 1.98
N VAL A 154 3.14 20.71 1.26
CA VAL A 154 3.40 21.03 -0.15
C VAL A 154 3.75 19.73 -0.85
N GLY A 155 3.14 19.49 -2.00
CA GLY A 155 3.39 18.33 -2.83
C GLY A 155 2.59 18.41 -4.12
N ASP A 156 2.98 17.58 -5.09
CA ASP A 156 2.24 17.38 -6.34
C ASP A 156 1.13 16.34 -6.16
N GLU A 157 0.54 15.89 -7.26
CA GLU A 157 -0.53 14.91 -7.28
C GLU A 157 -0.16 13.59 -6.56
N THR A 158 1.11 13.19 -6.58
CA THR A 158 1.59 11.94 -5.97
C THR A 158 1.62 12.01 -4.44
N ALA A 159 1.71 13.22 -3.89
CA ALA A 159 1.71 13.46 -2.45
C ALA A 159 0.31 13.68 -1.86
N LEU A 160 -0.70 13.96 -2.70
CA LEU A 160 -2.08 14.19 -2.25
C LEU A 160 -2.65 13.07 -1.37
N PRO A 161 -2.37 11.77 -1.62
CA PRO A 161 -2.88 10.71 -0.76
C PRO A 161 -2.34 10.77 0.68
N ALA A 162 -1.12 11.24 0.87
CA ALA A 162 -0.52 11.45 2.19
C ALA A 162 -1.03 12.75 2.83
N ILE A 163 -1.07 13.85 2.07
CA ILE A 163 -1.56 15.16 2.53
C ILE A 163 -3.02 15.09 3.00
N GLY A 164 -3.85 14.26 2.37
CA GLY A 164 -5.26 14.12 2.70
C GLY A 164 -5.58 13.23 3.91
N ARG A 165 -4.59 12.82 4.71
CA ARG A 165 -4.75 11.94 5.88
C ARG A 165 -4.52 12.68 7.20
#